data_AF-A0A6J4S5P4-F1
#
_entry.id   AF-A0A6J4S5P4-F1
#
_cell.length_a   1.000
_cell.length_b   1.000
_cell.length_c   1.000
_cell.angle_alpha   90.00
_cell.angle_beta   90.00
_cell.angle_gamma   90.00
#
_symmetry.space_group_name_H-M   'P 1'
#
loop_
_entity.id
_entity.type
_entity.pdbx_description
1 polymer ?
#
loop_
_entity_poly.entity_id
_entity_poly.type
_entity_poly.pdbx_seq_one_letter_code
_entity_poly.pdbx_strand_id
1 'polypeptide(L)'
;SSSMIYAYAALSLGVPFINGSGNLTIDIPALTELAKSTDTPVAGKEFKTLETFEKAVYSPNLSDKIRLRWGTVAGNFQKKVIGFLPDDFISTVSVVLDAALFIDLAKRAAMRGIQEWLSFYFTDPQAYPRLAAELNVSKQLINLQNALYYLKTRDLIAHLDLDYYE
;
A
#
# COMPACT_ATOMS: atom_id res chain seq x y z
N SER A 1 -3.44 9.00 -20.84
CA SER A 1 -2.46 7.90 -20.65
C SER A 1 -3.19 6.57 -20.74
N SER A 2 -2.58 5.51 -21.32
CA SER A 2 -3.18 4.15 -21.34
C SER A 2 -3.52 3.65 -19.93
N SER A 3 -2.67 3.97 -18.94
CA SER A 3 -2.90 3.61 -17.53
C SER A 3 -4.20 4.21 -16.95
N MET A 4 -4.55 5.44 -17.33
CA MET A 4 -5.79 6.09 -16.90
C MET A 4 -7.04 5.44 -17.50
N ILE A 5 -6.93 4.88 -18.72
CA ILE A 5 -8.04 4.15 -19.36
C ILE A 5 -8.31 2.85 -18.60
N TYR A 6 -7.26 2.11 -18.24
CA TYR A 6 -7.39 0.91 -17.41
C TYR A 6 -7.93 1.22 -16.02
N ALA A 7 -7.44 2.27 -15.38
CA ALA A 7 -7.94 2.71 -14.08
C ALA A 7 -9.42 3.09 -14.17
N TYR A 8 -9.82 3.88 -15.17
CA TYR A 8 -11.22 4.23 -15.40
C TYR A 8 -12.09 2.97 -15.55
N ALA A 9 -11.71 2.04 -16.43
CA ALA A 9 -12.47 0.82 -16.66
C ALA A 9 -12.61 -0.03 -15.39
N ALA A 10 -11.54 -0.18 -14.62
CA ALA A 10 -11.56 -0.93 -13.36
C ALA A 10 -12.50 -0.27 -12.33
N LEU A 11 -12.35 1.04 -12.12
CA LEU A 11 -13.16 1.79 -11.16
C LEU A 11 -14.64 1.83 -11.54
N SER A 12 -14.96 1.97 -12.83
CA SER A 12 -16.35 1.91 -13.31
C SER A 12 -17.00 0.55 -13.10
N LEU A 13 -16.21 -0.53 -13.07
CA LEU A 13 -16.67 -1.90 -12.77
C LEU A 13 -16.63 -2.24 -11.28
N GLY A 14 -16.23 -1.29 -10.42
CA GLY A 14 -16.12 -1.54 -8.98
C GLY A 14 -14.90 -2.38 -8.58
N VAL A 15 -13.95 -2.59 -9.50
CA VAL A 15 -12.78 -3.45 -9.33
C VAL A 15 -11.65 -2.65 -8.67
N PRO A 16 -11.09 -3.13 -7.53
CA PRO A 16 -9.96 -2.49 -6.87
C PRO A 16 -8.79 -2.24 -7.81
N PHE A 17 -8.14 -1.09 -7.68
CA PHE A 17 -7.04 -0.71 -8.57
C PHE A 17 -5.81 -0.26 -7.79
N ILE A 18 -4.64 -0.81 -8.15
CA ILE A 18 -3.35 -0.43 -7.59
C ILE A 18 -2.49 0.18 -8.70
N ASN A 19 -1.95 1.37 -8.46
CA ASN A 19 -0.93 1.95 -9.33
C ASN A 19 0.48 1.57 -8.88
N GLY A 20 1.06 0.55 -9.51
CA GLY A 20 2.42 0.13 -9.25
C GLY A 20 3.52 1.00 -9.89
N SER A 21 3.16 2.07 -10.62
CA SER A 21 4.10 2.89 -11.39
C SER A 21 4.11 4.35 -10.92
N GLY A 22 5.23 5.06 -11.08
CA GLY A 22 5.37 6.48 -10.69
C GLY A 22 4.60 7.50 -11.55
N ASN A 23 3.65 7.06 -12.38
CA ASN A 23 2.81 7.94 -13.18
C ASN A 23 1.57 8.38 -12.38
N LEU A 24 0.91 9.47 -12.80
CA LEU A 24 -0.24 10.00 -12.07
C LEU A 24 -1.41 9.02 -12.01
N THR A 25 -1.80 8.39 -13.13
CA THR A 25 -2.93 7.43 -13.23
C THR A 25 -4.15 7.75 -12.34
N ILE A 26 -4.23 7.23 -11.11
CA ILE A 26 -5.32 7.41 -10.15
C ILE A 26 -5.22 8.66 -9.26
N ASP A 27 -4.12 9.38 -9.36
CA ASP A 27 -3.75 10.58 -8.57
C ASP A 27 -4.35 11.87 -9.14
N ILE A 28 -5.29 11.74 -10.09
CA ILE A 28 -6.07 12.85 -10.62
C ILE A 28 -7.41 12.94 -9.87
N PRO A 29 -7.91 14.15 -9.56
CA PRO A 29 -9.14 14.32 -8.78
C PRO A 29 -10.34 13.54 -9.34
N ALA A 30 -10.50 13.51 -10.66
CA ALA A 30 -11.60 12.83 -11.32
C ALA A 30 -11.63 11.31 -11.06
N LEU A 31 -10.47 10.64 -11.02
CA LEU A 31 -10.41 9.19 -10.77
C LEU A 31 -10.47 8.88 -9.28
N THR A 32 -9.92 9.76 -8.43
CA THR A 32 -10.09 9.65 -6.97
C THR A 32 -11.56 9.79 -6.58
N GLU A 33 -12.30 10.71 -7.20
CA GLU A 33 -13.74 10.88 -6.98
C GLU A 33 -14.55 9.70 -7.53
N LEU A 34 -14.19 9.20 -8.73
CA LEU A 34 -14.81 8.00 -9.29
C LEU A 34 -14.67 6.81 -8.33
N ALA A 35 -13.48 6.57 -7.78
CA ALA A 35 -13.23 5.51 -6.82
C ALA A 35 -14.12 5.62 -5.56
N LYS A 36 -14.36 6.85 -5.07
CA LYS A 36 -15.30 7.08 -3.97
C LYS A 36 -16.74 6.77 -4.37
N SER A 37 -17.17 7.25 -5.55
CA SER A 37 -18.54 7.07 -6.03
C SER A 37 -18.91 5.61 -6.32
N THR A 38 -17.93 4.77 -6.65
CA THR A 38 -18.14 3.34 -6.94
C THR A 38 -17.77 2.43 -5.76
N ASP A 39 -17.57 3.01 -4.58
CA ASP A 39 -17.15 2.32 -3.35
C ASP A 39 -15.95 1.39 -3.60
N THR A 40 -14.97 1.87 -4.36
CA THR A 40 -13.83 1.08 -4.83
C THR A 40 -12.55 1.54 -4.14
N PRO A 41 -11.81 0.63 -3.48
CA PRO A 41 -10.54 0.97 -2.89
C PRO A 41 -9.47 1.14 -3.97
N VAL A 42 -8.62 2.14 -3.79
CA VAL A 42 -7.45 2.40 -4.64
C VAL A 42 -6.21 2.61 -3.80
N ALA A 43 -5.05 2.25 -4.35
CA ALA A 43 -3.77 2.50 -3.71
C ALA A 43 -2.66 2.73 -4.75
N GLY A 44 -1.59 3.37 -4.33
CA GLY A 44 -0.47 3.73 -5.19
C GLY A 44 0.40 4.77 -4.49
N LYS A 45 1.41 5.35 -5.15
CA LYS A 45 1.95 4.95 -6.45
C LYS A 45 3.41 4.53 -6.33
N GLU A 46 3.85 3.72 -7.30
CA GLU A 46 5.20 3.16 -7.41
C GLU A 46 5.54 2.18 -6.28
N PHE A 47 5.68 0.89 -6.59
CA PHE A 47 6.06 -0.09 -5.57
C PHE A 47 7.46 0.18 -5.01
N LYS A 48 7.62 0.00 -3.69
CA LYS A 48 8.95 0.02 -3.07
C LYS A 48 9.77 -1.18 -3.53
N THR A 49 11.00 -0.90 -3.95
CA THR A 49 12.03 -1.92 -4.17
C THR A 49 12.70 -2.31 -2.86
N LEU A 50 13.40 -3.45 -2.85
CA LEU A 50 14.25 -3.85 -1.72
C LEU A 50 15.25 -2.74 -1.36
N GLU A 51 15.91 -2.15 -2.35
CA GLU A 51 16.86 -1.04 -2.14
C GLU A 51 16.21 0.18 -1.45
N THR A 52 15.02 0.60 -1.92
CA THR A 52 14.29 1.72 -1.33
C THR A 52 13.90 1.42 0.11
N PHE A 53 13.48 0.18 0.35
CA PHE A 53 13.11 -0.29 1.67
C PHE A 53 14.32 -0.34 2.61
N GLU A 54 15.45 -0.88 2.16
CA GLU A 54 16.70 -0.92 2.90
C GLU A 54 17.19 0.48 3.25
N LYS A 55 17.23 1.42 2.30
CA LYS A 55 17.59 2.82 2.56
C LYS A 55 16.71 3.43 3.65
N ALA A 56 15.41 3.15 3.62
CA ALA A 56 14.48 3.63 4.62
C ALA A 56 14.63 2.93 5.99
N VAL A 57 15.00 1.64 6.01
CA VAL A 57 15.20 0.85 7.23
C VAL A 57 16.53 1.15 7.91
N TYR A 58 17.59 1.34 7.13
CA TYR A 58 18.93 1.71 7.61
C TYR A 58 19.07 3.21 7.86
N SER A 59 18.02 3.99 7.61
CA SER A 59 17.97 5.37 8.06
C SER A 59 18.07 5.42 9.59
N PRO A 60 18.88 6.34 10.16
CA PRO A 60 19.21 6.35 11.59
C PRO A 60 18.01 6.55 12.53
N ASN A 61 16.83 6.88 11.98
CA ASN A 61 15.62 7.17 12.73
C ASN A 61 14.67 5.96 12.87
N LEU A 62 15.04 4.76 12.40
CA LEU A 62 14.20 3.57 12.50
C LEU A 62 14.49 2.76 13.77
N SER A 63 13.46 2.23 14.43
CA SER A 63 13.67 1.37 15.61
C SER A 63 14.35 0.04 15.26
N ASP A 64 15.32 -0.38 16.08
CA ASP A 64 16.03 -1.65 15.93
C ASP A 64 15.08 -2.86 15.91
N LYS A 65 13.95 -2.76 16.60
CA LYS A 65 12.90 -3.79 16.65
C LYS A 65 12.21 -4.00 15.30
N ILE A 66 11.95 -2.92 14.58
CA ILE A 66 11.37 -2.98 13.22
C ILE A 66 12.43 -3.54 12.25
N ARG A 67 13.68 -3.08 12.36
CA ARG A 67 14.81 -3.57 11.55
C ARG A 67 15.02 -5.09 11.70
N LEU A 68 14.96 -5.61 12.93
CA LEU A 68 15.08 -7.05 13.22
C LEU A 68 13.88 -7.86 12.69
N ARG A 69 12.66 -7.33 12.82
CA ARG A 69 11.44 -7.99 12.35
C ARG A 69 11.45 -8.12 10.82
N TRP A 70 11.94 -7.11 10.10
CA TRP A 70 12.13 -7.16 8.66
C TRP A 70 13.21 -8.12 8.21
N GLY A 71 14.39 -8.12 8.86
CA GLY A 71 15.43 -9.10 8.56
C GLY A 71 14.93 -10.55 8.64
N THR A 72 14.03 -10.81 9.58
CA THR A 72 13.39 -12.14 9.73
C THR A 72 12.32 -12.41 8.67
N VAL A 73 11.47 -11.43 8.32
CA VAL A 73 10.39 -11.61 7.33
C VAL A 73 10.96 -11.70 5.90
N ALA A 74 11.86 -10.79 5.52
CA ALA A 74 12.52 -10.78 4.22
C ALA A 74 13.41 -12.02 4.04
N GLY A 75 14.20 -12.36 5.07
CA GLY A 75 15.12 -13.50 5.02
C GLY A 75 14.44 -14.86 4.88
N ASN A 76 13.22 -15.01 5.38
CA ASN A 76 12.47 -16.27 5.32
C ASN A 76 11.64 -16.43 4.03
N PHE A 77 11.22 -15.33 3.39
CA PHE A 77 10.46 -15.40 2.12
C PHE A 77 11.38 -15.59 0.91
N GLN A 78 12.55 -14.94 0.91
CA GLN A 78 13.50 -14.96 -0.21
C GLN A 78 14.16 -16.32 -0.43
N LYS A 79 14.55 -17.02 0.65
CA LYS A 79 15.42 -18.21 0.55
C LYS A 79 14.73 -19.50 0.10
N LYS A 80 13.39 -19.55 0.08
CA LYS A 80 12.68 -20.85 0.06
C LYS A 80 11.96 -21.21 -1.23
N VAL A 81 11.75 -20.28 -2.18
CA VAL A 81 10.80 -20.53 -3.27
C VAL A 81 11.41 -20.41 -4.68
N ILE A 82 12.39 -19.53 -4.95
CA ILE A 82 12.81 -19.32 -6.35
C ILE A 82 14.29 -18.93 -6.48
N GLY A 83 15.20 -19.91 -6.42
CA GLY A 83 16.65 -19.69 -6.52
C GLY A 83 17.20 -19.28 -7.90
N PHE A 84 16.35 -18.84 -8.83
CA PHE A 84 16.72 -18.52 -10.22
C PHE A 84 16.37 -17.10 -10.66
N LEU A 85 15.72 -16.30 -9.80
CA LEU A 85 15.31 -14.93 -10.12
C LEU A 85 16.19 -13.92 -9.36
N PRO A 86 16.45 -12.72 -9.92
CA PRO A 86 17.13 -11.67 -9.20
C PRO A 86 16.40 -11.35 -7.89
N ASP A 87 17.15 -11.06 -6.82
CA ASP A 87 16.57 -10.79 -5.48
C ASP A 87 15.52 -9.66 -5.51
N ASP A 88 15.76 -8.63 -6.33
CA ASP A 88 14.80 -7.54 -6.56
C ASP A 88 13.47 -8.05 -7.14
N PHE A 89 13.50 -8.98 -8.09
CA PHE A 89 12.30 -9.54 -8.72
C PHE A 89 11.44 -10.32 -7.71
N ILE A 90 12.07 -11.13 -6.86
CA ILE A 90 11.37 -11.91 -5.82
C ILE A 90 10.74 -10.96 -4.78
N SER A 91 11.47 -9.90 -4.41
CA SER A 91 10.97 -8.89 -3.48
C SER A 91 9.76 -8.14 -4.04
N THR A 92 9.81 -7.74 -5.32
CA THR A 92 8.71 -7.04 -5.99
C THR A 92 7.48 -7.93 -6.14
N VAL A 93 7.65 -9.20 -6.53
CA VAL A 93 6.51 -10.14 -6.64
C VAL A 93 5.80 -10.31 -5.29
N SER A 94 6.56 -10.40 -4.20
CA SER A 94 5.99 -10.53 -2.86
C SER A 94 5.21 -9.26 -2.45
N VAL A 95 5.78 -8.07 -2.69
CA VAL A 95 5.13 -6.78 -2.44
C VAL A 95 3.83 -6.63 -3.25
N VAL A 96 3.87 -6.98 -4.54
CA VAL A 96 2.70 -6.92 -5.43
C VAL A 96 1.60 -7.88 -4.95
N LEU A 97 1.98 -9.10 -4.58
CA LEU A 97 1.03 -10.10 -4.10
C LEU A 97 0.35 -9.66 -2.80
N ASP A 98 1.13 -9.19 -1.82
CA ASP A 98 0.60 -8.68 -0.56
C ASP A 98 -0.34 -7.50 -0.78
N ALA A 99 0.06 -6.53 -1.60
CA ALA A 99 -0.76 -5.37 -1.92
C ALA A 99 -2.09 -5.77 -2.60
N ALA A 100 -2.04 -6.74 -3.53
CA ALA A 100 -3.24 -7.26 -4.19
C ALA A 100 -4.19 -7.98 -3.21
N LEU A 101 -3.65 -8.78 -2.28
CA LEU A 101 -4.45 -9.43 -1.24
C LEU A 101 -5.08 -8.40 -0.31
N PHE A 102 -4.32 -7.38 0.10
CA PHE A 102 -4.82 -6.38 1.02
C PHE A 102 -5.83 -5.42 0.40
N ILE A 103 -5.72 -5.10 -0.89
CA ILE A 103 -6.75 -4.28 -1.55
C ILE A 103 -8.05 -5.05 -1.77
N ASP A 104 -7.97 -6.36 -2.03
CA ASP A 104 -9.16 -7.25 -2.05
C ASP A 104 -9.79 -7.34 -0.66
N LEU A 105 -8.98 -7.45 0.39
CA LEU A 105 -9.46 -7.39 1.78
C LEU A 105 -10.17 -6.06 2.07
N ALA A 106 -9.60 -4.92 1.65
CA ALA A 106 -10.24 -3.61 1.79
C ALA A 106 -11.62 -3.60 1.12
N LYS A 107 -11.74 -4.12 -0.11
CA LYS A 107 -13.01 -4.20 -0.82
C LYS A 107 -14.03 -5.04 -0.06
N ARG A 108 -13.62 -6.21 0.44
CA ARG A 108 -14.48 -7.10 1.25
C ARG A 108 -14.89 -6.49 2.59
N ALA A 109 -14.05 -5.61 3.14
CA ALA A 109 -14.32 -4.85 4.34
C ALA A 109 -15.18 -3.60 4.08
N ALA A 110 -15.70 -3.41 2.87
CA ALA A 110 -16.44 -2.23 2.43
C ALA A 110 -15.67 -0.91 2.55
N MET A 111 -14.34 -0.97 2.47
CA MET A 111 -13.48 0.21 2.39
C MET A 111 -13.50 0.77 0.97
N ARG A 112 -13.43 2.10 0.84
CA ARG A 112 -13.49 2.82 -0.43
C ARG A 112 -12.50 3.97 -0.48
N GLY A 113 -12.21 4.46 -1.68
CA GLY A 113 -11.26 5.56 -1.88
C GLY A 113 -9.82 5.15 -1.62
N ILE A 114 -8.96 6.13 -1.32
CA ILE A 114 -7.52 5.89 -1.19
C ILE A 114 -7.25 5.12 0.11
N GLN A 115 -6.55 3.99 -0.03
CA GLN A 115 -6.17 3.11 1.07
C GLN A 115 -4.77 3.50 1.58
N GLU A 116 -4.70 4.54 2.41
CA GLU A 116 -3.43 5.11 2.91
C GLU A 116 -2.65 4.13 3.81
N TRP A 117 -3.33 3.17 4.44
CA TRP A 117 -2.71 2.12 5.23
C TRP A 117 -1.86 1.13 4.39
N LEU A 118 -2.03 1.16 3.05
CA LEU A 118 -1.16 0.43 2.11
C LEU A 118 0.10 1.21 1.70
N SER A 119 0.28 2.45 2.18
CA SER A 119 1.44 3.30 1.91
C SER A 119 2.79 2.62 2.17
N PHE A 120 2.80 1.65 3.08
CA PHE A 120 3.95 0.81 3.38
C PHE A 120 4.58 0.16 2.12
N TYR A 121 3.77 -0.18 1.12
CA TYR A 121 4.21 -0.85 -0.11
C TYR A 121 4.66 0.10 -1.23
N PHE A 122 4.48 1.42 -1.06
CA PHE A 122 4.67 2.40 -2.14
C PHE A 122 5.74 3.45 -1.82
N THR A 123 6.62 3.72 -2.79
CA THR A 123 7.68 4.73 -2.68
C THR A 123 7.09 6.13 -2.61
N ASP A 124 6.06 6.40 -3.39
CA ASP A 124 5.32 7.68 -3.41
C ASP A 124 3.84 7.43 -3.07
N PRO A 125 3.52 7.16 -1.80
CA PRO A 125 2.18 6.75 -1.42
C PRO A 125 1.16 7.86 -1.65
N GLN A 126 -0.01 7.48 -2.15
CA GLN A 126 -1.15 8.36 -2.27
C GLN A 126 -1.69 8.69 -0.90
N ALA A 127 -2.08 9.96 -0.74
CA ALA A 127 -2.77 10.47 0.42
C ALA A 127 -3.99 11.27 -0.02
N TYR A 128 -4.90 11.52 0.91
CA TYR A 128 -5.99 12.45 0.67
C TYR A 128 -5.46 13.80 0.12
N PRO A 129 -6.13 14.48 -0.83
CA PRO A 129 -5.64 15.71 -1.46
C PRO A 129 -5.32 16.89 -0.52
N ARG A 130 -5.58 16.77 0.78
CA ARG A 130 -5.32 17.77 1.82
C ARG A 130 -4.30 17.30 2.87
N LEU A 131 -3.77 16.09 2.73
CA LEU A 131 -2.81 15.48 3.65
C LEU A 131 -1.48 15.26 2.94
N ALA A 132 -0.39 15.42 3.69
CA ALA A 132 0.92 15.01 3.22
C ALA A 132 1.04 13.48 3.35
N ALA A 133 1.56 12.83 2.31
CA ALA A 133 1.81 11.40 2.34
C ALA A 133 2.85 11.05 3.42
N GLU A 134 2.57 10.04 4.23
CA GLU A 134 3.51 9.57 5.25
C GLU A 134 4.63 8.78 4.59
N LEU A 135 5.87 9.28 4.67
CA LEU A 135 7.06 8.66 4.06
C LEU A 135 7.89 7.86 5.08
N ASN A 136 7.62 8.01 6.38
CA ASN A 136 8.33 7.29 7.42
C ASN A 136 7.86 5.85 7.51
N VAL A 137 8.75 4.92 7.15
CA VAL A 137 8.46 3.47 7.13
C VAL A 137 8.01 2.92 8.48
N SER A 138 8.50 3.45 9.60
CA SER A 138 8.05 2.99 10.93
C SER A 138 6.57 3.32 11.15
N LYS A 139 6.15 4.53 10.79
CA LYS A 139 4.76 4.95 10.91
C LYS A 139 3.87 4.24 9.89
N GLN A 140 4.33 4.08 8.65
CA GLN A 140 3.62 3.28 7.65
C GLN A 140 3.34 1.85 8.14
N LEU A 141 4.33 1.21 8.78
CA LEU A 141 4.17 -0.12 9.36
C LEU A 141 3.17 -0.13 10.53
N ILE A 142 3.20 0.89 11.39
CA ILE A 142 2.24 1.05 12.49
C ILE A 142 0.82 1.23 11.93
N ASN A 143 0.65 2.05 10.90
CA ASN A 143 -0.65 2.28 10.24
C ASN A 143 -1.19 0.99 9.62
N LEU A 144 -0.35 0.23 8.94
CA LEU A 144 -0.71 -1.09 8.41
C LEU A 144 -1.16 -2.05 9.52
N GLN A 145 -0.41 -2.12 10.63
CA GLN A 145 -0.76 -2.99 11.77
C GLN A 145 -2.06 -2.57 12.45
N ASN A 146 -2.27 -1.28 12.62
CA ASN A 146 -3.48 -0.72 13.23
C ASN A 146 -4.71 -0.99 12.34
N ALA A 147 -4.58 -0.82 11.03
CA ALA A 147 -5.66 -1.14 10.08
C ALA A 147 -6.03 -2.63 10.13
N LEU A 148 -5.05 -3.53 10.12
CA LEU A 148 -5.31 -4.98 10.23
C LEU A 148 -5.91 -5.36 11.58
N TYR A 149 -5.47 -4.73 12.67
CA TYR A 149 -6.07 -4.93 13.98
C TYR A 149 -7.54 -4.50 13.98
N TYR A 150 -7.83 -3.30 13.48
CA TYR A 150 -9.19 -2.78 13.38
C TYR A 150 -10.08 -3.67 12.51
N LEU A 151 -9.58 -4.18 11.37
CA LEU A 151 -10.32 -5.11 10.53
C LEU A 151 -10.65 -6.43 11.25
N LYS A 152 -9.81 -6.85 12.20
CA LYS A 152 -10.02 -8.07 12.99
C LYS A 152 -10.97 -7.85 14.17
N THR A 153 -10.79 -6.79 14.95
CA THR A 153 -11.45 -6.61 16.25
C THR A 153 -12.63 -5.65 16.19
N ARG A 154 -12.71 -4.79 15.15
CA ARG A 154 -13.60 -3.62 15.08
C ARG A 154 -13.37 -2.58 16.18
N ASP A 155 -12.30 -2.73 16.97
CA ASP A 155 -11.89 -1.81 18.02
C ASP A 155 -10.76 -0.91 17.52
N LEU A 156 -10.91 0.41 17.64
CA LEU A 156 -9.83 1.36 17.34
C LEU A 156 -8.84 1.40 18.52
N ILE A 157 -7.57 1.07 18.26
CA ILE A 157 -6.48 1.32 19.22
C ILE A 157 -6.04 2.80 19.17
N ALA A 158 -6.18 3.48 18.02
CA ALA A 158 -5.90 4.90 17.79
C ALA A 158 -6.63 5.40 16.51
N HIS A 159 -6.77 6.72 16.32
CA HIS A 159 -7.38 7.36 15.13
C HIS A 159 -6.83 6.72 13.85
N LEU A 160 -7.72 6.16 13.03
CA LEU A 160 -7.39 5.68 11.71
C LEU A 160 -7.51 6.87 10.75
N ASP A 161 -6.56 7.02 9.83
CA ASP A 161 -6.66 7.95 8.69
C ASP A 161 -7.80 7.55 7.69
N LEU A 162 -8.79 6.78 8.15
CA LEU A 162 -9.98 6.37 7.41
C LEU A 162 -11.17 7.31 7.64
N ASP A 163 -11.12 8.15 8.69
CA ASP A 163 -12.24 9.00 9.11
C ASP A 163 -12.57 10.12 8.09
N TYR A 164 -11.74 10.32 7.06
CA TYR A 164 -11.95 11.33 6.02
C TYR A 164 -12.96 10.93 4.92
N TYR A 165 -13.44 9.68 4.93
CA TYR A 165 -14.26 9.10 3.86
C TYR A 165 -15.69 8.73 4.28
N GLU A 166 -16.14 9.19 5.46
CA GLU A 166 -17.56 9.20 5.84
C GLU A 166 -18.38 10.14 4.94
#